data_AF-A0A126QYY7-F1
#
_entry.id   AF-A0A126QYY7-F1
#
_cell.length_a   1.000
_cell.length_b   1.000
_cell.length_c   1.000
_cell.angle_alpha   90.00
_cell.angle_beta   90.00
_cell.angle_gamma   90.00
#
_symmetry.space_group_name_H-M   'P 1'
#
loop_
_entity.id
_entity.type
_entity.pdbx_description
1 polymer ?
#
loop_
_entity_poly.entity_id
_entity_poly.type
_entity_poly.pdbx_seq_one_letter_code
_entity_poly.pdbx_strand_id
1 'polypeptide(L)' 'MIPIRCISCGKPVSAYFDEYNRRLADGEESKDILDDMGITRYCCRRMLISHVETWE' A
#
# COMPACT_ATOMS: atom_id res chain seq x y z
N MET A 1 7.90 -2.69 -8.38
CA MET A 1 8.82 -2.14 -7.33
C MET A 1 8.28 -0.86 -6.70
N ILE A 2 7.93 -0.91 -5.42
CA ILE A 2 7.45 0.22 -4.60
C ILE A 2 8.56 0.78 -3.69
N PRO A 3 8.55 2.08 -3.33
CA PRO A 3 9.49 2.61 -2.34
C PRO A 3 9.46 1.81 -1.02
N ILE A 4 10.65 1.50 -0.48
CA ILE A 4 10.78 0.69 0.76
C ILE A 4 10.05 1.38 1.92
N ARG A 5 10.20 2.70 2.01
CA ARG A 5 9.60 3.56 3.03
C ARG A 5 8.73 4.63 2.38
N CYS A 6 7.71 5.09 3.10
CA CYS A 6 6.92 6.24 2.69
C CYS A 6 7.78 7.50 2.63
N ILE A 7 7.62 8.26 1.55
CA ILE A 7 8.39 9.47 1.25
C ILE A 7 8.14 10.57 2.30
N SER A 8 6.95 10.62 2.91
CA SER A 8 6.63 11.64 3.91
C SER A 8 6.84 11.17 5.35
N CYS A 9 6.33 9.98 5.71
CA CYS A 9 6.31 9.51 7.10
C CYS A 9 7.51 8.64 7.48
N GLY A 10 8.27 8.13 6.50
CA GLY A 10 9.37 7.20 6.73
C GLY A 10 8.98 5.79 7.20
N LYS A 11 7.67 5.50 7.40
CA LYS A 11 7.18 4.16 7.75
C LYS A 11 7.54 3.18 6.63
N PRO A 12 8.02 1.96 6.94
CA PRO A 12 8.17 0.89 5.93
C PRO A 12 6.81 0.58 5.30
N VAL A 13 6.70 0.71 3.97
CA VAL A 13 5.45 0.45 3.22
C VAL A 13 5.57 -0.72 2.25
N SER A 14 6.78 -1.03 1.78
CA SER A 14 7.02 -2.14 0.86
C SER A 14 6.53 -3.50 1.36
N ALA A 15 6.68 -3.77 2.66
CA ALA A 15 6.25 -5.04 3.26
C ALA A 15 4.75 -5.32 3.16
N TYR A 16 3.93 -4.28 2.97
CA TYR A 16 2.46 -4.40 2.90
C TYR A 16 1.94 -4.47 1.46
N PHE A 17 2.79 -4.24 0.47
CA PHE A 17 2.35 -4.03 -0.91
C PHE A 17 1.85 -5.30 -1.59
N ASP A 18 2.55 -6.42 -1.39
CA ASP A 18 2.15 -7.71 -2.00
C ASP A 18 0.82 -8.20 -1.44
N GLU A 19 0.62 -8.06 -0.12
CA GLU A 19 -0.64 -8.40 0.53
C GLU A 19 -1.78 -7.48 0.09
N TYR A 20 -1.52 -6.17 0.00
CA TYR A 20 -2.47 -5.18 -0.50
C TYR A 20 -2.95 -5.52 -1.92
N ASN A 21 -2.02 -5.81 -2.84
CA ASN A 21 -2.35 -6.17 -4.23
C ASN A 21 -3.12 -7.48 -4.32
N ARG A 22 -2.77 -8.48 -3.51
CA ARG A 22 -3.48 -9.75 -3.48
C ARG A 22 -4.93 -9.58 -3.06
N ARG A 23 -5.18 -8.87 -1.95
CA ARG A 23 -6.54 -8.62 -1.45
C ARG A 23 -7.35 -7.74 -2.42
N LEU A 24 -6.70 -6.77 -3.09
CA LEU A 24 -7.30 -6.00 -4.16
C LEU A 24 -7.72 -6.86 -5.36
N ALA A 25 -6.89 -7.83 -5.74
CA ALA A 25 -7.20 -8.78 -6.82
C ALA A 25 -8.34 -9.74 -6.42
N ASP A 26 -8.45 -10.07 -5.13
CA ASP A 26 -9.55 -10.86 -4.56
C ASP A 26 -10.88 -10.06 -4.48
N GLY A 27 -10.86 -8.76 -4.79
CA GLY A 27 -12.04 -7.90 -4.87
C GLY A 27 -12.40 -7.18 -3.56
N GLU A 28 -11.51 -7.18 -2.57
CA GLU A 28 -11.70 -6.39 -1.35
C GLU A 28 -11.55 -4.88 -1.63
N GLU A 29 -12.33 -4.06 -0.91
CA GLU A 29 -12.26 -2.61 -1.01
C GLU A 29 -10.94 -2.08 -0.43
N SER A 30 -10.25 -1.23 -1.21
CA SER A 30 -8.95 -0.64 -0.87
C SER A 30 -8.93 0.01 0.52
N LYS A 31 -10.04 0.65 0.91
CA LYS A 31 -10.17 1.28 2.23
C LYS A 31 -10.09 0.26 3.37
N ASP A 32 -10.85 -0.82 3.25
CA ASP A 32 -10.98 -1.83 4.30
C ASP A 32 -9.67 -2.61 4.46
N ILE A 33 -8.99 -2.91 3.34
CA ILE A 33 -7.66 -3.54 3.36
C ILE A 33 -6.65 -2.65 4.12
N LEU A 34 -6.62 -1.34 3.82
CA LEU A 34 -5.71 -0.40 4.47
C LEU A 34 -6.03 -0.17 5.96
N ASP A 35 -7.31 -0.26 6.33
CA ASP A 35 -7.76 -0.19 7.72
C ASP A 35 -7.36 -1.45 8.50
N ASP A 36 -7.55 -2.63 7.93
CA ASP A 36 -7.19 -3.93 8.52
C ASP A 36 -5.66 -4.07 8.72
N MET A 37 -4.86 -3.62 7.74
CA MET A 37 -3.39 -3.58 7.86
C MET A 37 -2.87 -2.50 8.83
N GLY A 38 -3.75 -1.71 9.47
CA GLY A 38 -3.37 -0.67 10.43
C GLY A 38 -2.61 0.51 9.82
N ILE A 39 -2.78 0.77 8.51
CA ILE A 39 -2.12 1.90 7.82
C ILE A 39 -3.01 3.13 7.95
N THR A 40 -3.04 3.78 9.11
CA THR A 40 -4.00 4.88 9.37
C THR A 40 -3.63 6.22 8.70
N ARG A 41 -2.34 6.48 8.48
CA ARG A 41 -1.88 7.78 7.95
C ARG A 41 -2.05 7.87 6.44
N TYR A 42 -2.72 8.93 5.98
CA TYR A 42 -2.98 9.21 4.55
C TYR A 42 -1.70 9.21 3.70
N CYS A 43 -0.59 9.74 4.22
CA CYS A 43 0.67 9.83 3.49
C CYS A 43 1.29 8.45 3.21
N CYS A 44 1.12 7.50 4.13
CA CYS A 44 1.58 6.14 3.95
C CYS A 44 0.55 5.34 3.08
N ARG A 45 -0.77 5.62 3.15
CA ARG A 45 -1.81 5.03 2.27
C ARG A 45 -1.64 5.40 0.80
N ARG A 46 -1.37 6.69 0.51
CA ARG A 46 -1.16 7.17 -0.86
C ARG A 46 -0.09 6.35 -1.58
N MET A 47 0.96 5.94 -0.87
CA MET A 47 2.04 5.15 -1.47
C MET A 47 1.57 3.82 -2.04
N LEU A 48 0.55 3.19 -1.44
CA LEU A 48 -0.01 1.92 -1.90
C LEU A 48 -1.07 2.15 -2.99
N ILE A 49 -1.97 3.11 -2.78
CA ILE A 49 -3.09 3.39 -3.69
C ILE A 49 -2.61 3.92 -5.05
N SER A 50 -1.62 4.81 -5.06
CA SER A 50 -1.17 5.48 -6.29
C SER A 50 0.07 4.83 -6.90
N HIS A 51 0.45 3.65 -6.45
CA HIS A 51 1.58 2.95 -7.03
C HIS A 51 1.15 2.27 -8.33
N VAL A 52 1.98 2.43 -9.35
CA VAL A 52 1.83 1.74 -10.63
C VAL A 52 3.11 0.94 -10.83
N GLU A 53 2.97 -0.36 -11.00
CA GLU A 53 4.10 -1.22 -11.33
C GLU A 53 4.45 -1.00 -12.80
N THR A 54 5.49 -0.21 -13.07
CA THR A 54 6.00 0.04 -14.43
C THR A 54 7.16 -0.87 -14.84
N TRP A 55 7.59 -1.74 -13.93
CA TRP A 55 8.70 -2.66 -14.12
C TRP A 55 8.10 -4.05 -14.29
N GLU A 56 7.65 -4.37 -15.50
CA GLU A 56 7.63 -5.75 -15.99
C GLU A 56 9.05 -6.19 -16.35
#